data_AF-A0A972UNY7-F1
#
_entry.id   AF-A0A972UNY7-F1
#
_cell.length_a   1.000
_cell.length_b   1.000
_cell.length_c   1.000
_cell.angle_alpha   90.00
_cell.angle_beta   90.00
_cell.angle_gamma   90.00
#
_symmetry.space_group_name_H-M   'P 1'
#
loop_
_entity.id
_entity.type
_entity.pdbx_description
1 polymer ?
#
loop_
_entity_poly.entity_id
_entity_poly.type
_entity_poly.pdbx_seq_one_letter_code
_entity_poly.pdbx_strand_id
1 'polypeptide(L)'
;MRDIESLKRRIESAEKHNASTEMARNRESEALLDMWHQIRTRFTDQEDEIARYRMRLEEMTQKNSDLGRMVDDLLATVEGNLDRSRDDTVPRITNLAQELLASEPSSFAATEQSDNQIDGSQEEDDGSSFDDAMMAIAHIDDDVEPESDADQAGNSVPDPDVVRSVLDLIASGNHDDAAADDHLESPAETTGPVEAESLSAGIRDIISRVEKMGSAVHMPAPPPAPAAEPARSEDPNARSDEFLTELLGSLKNADENTPPVTQTKDALDQELREIEDLRNELSGLRSRISTGGSAN
;
A
#
# COMPACT_ATOMS: atom_id res chain seq x y z
N MET A 1 -21.49 -68.77 -10.05
CA MET A 1 -20.34 -68.53 -9.13
C MET A 1 -19.34 -67.50 -9.67
N ARG A 2 -19.03 -67.43 -10.98
CA ARG A 2 -18.13 -66.39 -11.54
C ARG A 2 -18.58 -64.94 -11.30
N ASP A 3 -19.89 -64.69 -11.25
CA ASP A 3 -20.43 -63.33 -11.08
C ASP A 3 -20.13 -62.74 -9.69
N ILE A 4 -20.03 -63.59 -8.67
CA ILE A 4 -19.72 -63.17 -7.29
C ILE A 4 -18.28 -62.66 -7.19
N GLU A 5 -17.33 -63.33 -7.86
CA GLU A 5 -15.92 -62.91 -7.88
C GLU A 5 -15.71 -61.61 -8.67
N SER A 6 -16.50 -61.40 -9.73
CA SER A 6 -16.51 -60.13 -10.48
C SER A 6 -17.04 -58.98 -9.62
N LEU A 7 -18.14 -59.21 -8.90
CA LEU A 7 -18.70 -58.21 -7.99
C LEU A 7 -17.75 -57.88 -6.85
N LYS A 8 -17.11 -58.87 -6.25
CA LYS A 8 -16.10 -58.67 -5.20
C LYS A 8 -14.94 -57.80 -5.69
N ARG A 9 -14.40 -58.08 -6.88
CA ARG A 9 -13.33 -57.25 -7.49
C ARG A 9 -13.78 -55.82 -7.76
N ARG A 10 -15.03 -55.61 -8.18
CA ARG A 10 -15.59 -54.26 -8.39
C ARG A 10 -15.74 -53.49 -7.07
N ILE A 11 -16.21 -54.15 -6.02
CA ILE A 11 -16.33 -53.57 -4.68
C ILE A 11 -14.94 -53.19 -4.16
N GLU A 12 -13.97 -54.10 -4.22
CA GLU A 12 -12.59 -53.84 -3.77
C GLU A 12 -11.94 -52.67 -4.55
N SER A 13 -12.19 -52.61 -5.87
CA SER A 13 -11.73 -51.48 -6.70
C SER A 13 -12.41 -50.16 -6.31
N ALA A 14 -13.71 -50.18 -5.99
CA ALA A 14 -14.45 -48.99 -5.57
C ALA A 14 -14.01 -48.53 -4.17
N GLU A 15 -13.76 -49.45 -3.24
CA GLU A 15 -13.23 -49.16 -1.90
C GLU A 15 -11.84 -48.52 -1.99
N LYS A 16 -10.94 -49.06 -2.82
CA LYS A 16 -9.62 -48.48 -3.07
C LYS A 16 -9.72 -47.08 -3.68
N HIS A 17 -10.62 -46.88 -4.64
CA HIS A 17 -10.85 -45.56 -5.22
C HIS A 17 -11.38 -44.59 -4.17
N ASN A 18 -12.36 -44.99 -3.35
CA ASN A 18 -12.93 -44.14 -2.31
C ASN A 18 -11.89 -43.74 -1.26
N ALA A 19 -11.08 -44.69 -0.78
CA ALA A 19 -9.98 -44.42 0.14
C ALA A 19 -8.95 -43.45 -0.46
N SER A 20 -8.63 -43.60 -1.76
CA SER A 20 -7.75 -42.66 -2.46
C SER A 20 -8.34 -41.26 -2.56
N THR A 21 -9.64 -41.14 -2.86
CA THR A 21 -10.32 -39.84 -2.93
C THR A 21 -10.44 -39.18 -1.56
N GLU A 22 -10.65 -39.95 -0.50
CA GLU A 22 -10.69 -39.44 0.87
C GLU A 22 -9.31 -38.93 1.30
N MET A 23 -8.24 -39.67 1.02
CA MET A 23 -6.88 -39.19 1.27
C MET A 23 -6.55 -37.91 0.50
N ALA A 24 -7.01 -37.78 -0.75
CA ALA A 24 -6.84 -36.56 -1.53
C ALA A 24 -7.57 -35.37 -0.90
N ARG A 25 -8.86 -35.54 -0.54
CA ARG A 25 -9.64 -34.51 0.15
C ARG A 25 -9.04 -34.11 1.49
N ASN A 26 -8.51 -35.08 2.26
CA ASN A 26 -7.87 -34.78 3.55
C ASN A 26 -6.62 -33.91 3.35
N ARG A 27 -5.79 -34.20 2.35
CA ARG A 27 -4.63 -33.36 2.02
C ARG A 27 -5.03 -31.96 1.57
N GLU A 28 -6.07 -31.84 0.76
CA GLU A 28 -6.61 -30.54 0.34
C GLU A 28 -7.13 -29.75 1.55
N SER A 29 -7.88 -30.40 2.45
CA SER A 29 -8.39 -29.76 3.66
C SER A 29 -7.28 -29.29 4.60
N GLU A 30 -6.19 -30.06 4.71
CA GLU A 30 -5.02 -29.70 5.50
C GLU A 30 -4.28 -28.49 4.89
N ALA A 31 -4.09 -28.47 3.58
CA ALA A 31 -3.50 -27.35 2.86
C ALA A 31 -4.35 -26.06 3.00
N LEU A 32 -5.67 -26.17 2.95
CA LEU A 32 -6.57 -25.03 3.15
C LEU A 32 -6.51 -24.50 4.58
N LEU A 33 -6.41 -25.37 5.59
CA LEU A 33 -6.24 -24.96 6.99
C LEU A 33 -4.91 -24.25 7.21
N ASP A 34 -3.82 -24.75 6.63
CA ASP A 34 -2.51 -24.11 6.71
C ASP A 34 -2.51 -22.71 6.05
N MET A 35 -3.07 -22.61 4.84
CA MET A 35 -3.23 -21.32 4.17
C MET A 35 -4.10 -20.35 4.99
N TRP A 36 -5.18 -20.83 5.60
CA TRP A 36 -6.00 -20.00 6.47
C TRP A 36 -5.25 -19.51 7.71
N HIS A 37 -4.45 -20.37 8.33
CA HIS A 37 -3.56 -19.97 9.43
C HIS A 37 -2.54 -18.92 8.97
N GLN A 38 -1.94 -19.09 7.79
CA GLN A 38 -1.00 -18.12 7.24
C GLN A 38 -1.67 -16.75 7.01
N ILE A 39 -2.87 -16.72 6.44
CA ILE A 39 -3.64 -15.50 6.24
C ILE A 39 -3.90 -14.82 7.59
N ARG A 40 -4.35 -15.59 8.58
CA ARG A 40 -4.63 -15.08 9.93
C ARG A 40 -3.39 -14.49 10.62
N THR A 41 -2.24 -15.13 10.48
CA THR A 41 -0.97 -14.62 11.01
C THR A 41 -0.63 -13.28 10.36
N ARG A 42 -0.70 -13.19 9.02
CA ARG A 42 -0.43 -11.93 8.31
C ARG A 42 -1.37 -10.80 8.71
N PHE A 43 -2.66 -11.08 8.93
CA PHE A 43 -3.60 -10.08 9.44
C PHE A 43 -3.21 -9.59 10.84
N THR A 44 -2.83 -10.49 11.74
CA THR A 44 -2.33 -10.11 13.08
C THR A 44 -1.10 -9.21 12.97
N ASP A 45 -0.14 -9.58 12.13
CA ASP A 45 1.09 -8.79 11.91
C ASP A 45 0.77 -7.38 11.36
N GLN A 46 -0.20 -7.28 10.45
CA GLN A 46 -0.67 -6.01 9.90
C GLN A 46 -1.39 -5.16 10.96
N GLU A 47 -2.22 -5.76 11.82
CA GLU A 47 -2.87 -5.07 12.93
C GLU A 47 -1.84 -4.47 13.89
N ASP A 48 -0.80 -5.24 14.23
CA ASP A 48 0.31 -4.79 15.07
C ASP A 48 1.13 -3.68 14.40
N GLU A 49 1.33 -3.75 13.09
CA GLU A 49 1.98 -2.69 12.32
C GLU A 49 1.15 -1.39 12.30
N ILE A 50 -0.15 -1.48 12.06
CA ILE A 50 -1.08 -0.33 12.12
C ILE A 50 -1.07 0.30 13.53
N ALA A 51 -1.05 -0.53 14.58
CA ALA A 51 -0.95 -0.05 15.96
C ALA A 51 0.34 0.75 16.19
N ARG A 52 1.48 0.27 15.69
CA ARG A 52 2.77 0.99 15.75
C ARG A 52 2.72 2.33 15.02
N TYR A 53 2.14 2.39 13.82
CA TYR A 53 2.00 3.65 13.09
C TYR A 53 1.10 4.65 13.82
N ARG A 54 0.00 4.19 14.44
CA ARG A 54 -0.88 5.04 15.25
C ARG A 54 -0.14 5.63 16.45
N MET A 55 0.64 4.83 17.17
CA MET A 55 1.47 5.33 18.28
C MET A 55 2.49 6.38 17.82
N ARG A 56 3.16 6.14 16.69
CA ARG A 56 4.12 7.11 16.12
C ARG A 56 3.45 8.42 15.70
N LEU A 57 2.23 8.35 15.15
CA LEU A 57 1.46 9.53 14.77
C LEU A 57 1.04 10.35 16.00
N GLU A 58 0.60 9.67 17.06
CA GLU A 58 0.28 10.31 18.34
C GLU A 58 1.50 11.00 18.95
N GLU A 59 2.67 10.34 18.95
CA GLU A 59 3.92 10.93 19.41
C GLU A 59 4.30 12.21 18.63
N MET A 60 4.20 12.17 17.30
CA MET A 60 4.49 13.35 16.46
C MET A 60 3.47 14.48 16.69
N THR A 61 2.19 14.14 16.89
CA THR A 61 1.14 15.12 17.19
C THR A 61 1.38 15.79 18.54
N GLN A 62 1.84 15.04 19.53
CA GLN A 62 2.24 15.56 20.83
C GLN A 62 3.45 16.49 20.72
N LYS A 63 4.51 16.07 20.00
CA LYS A 63 5.69 16.92 19.75
C LYS A 63 5.33 18.22 19.04
N ASN A 64 4.43 18.17 18.05
CA ASN A 64 3.97 19.37 17.35
C ASN A 64 3.18 20.30 18.28
N SER A 65 2.34 19.73 19.15
CA SER A 65 1.61 20.51 20.17
C SER A 65 2.56 21.18 21.16
N ASP A 66 3.62 20.48 21.60
CA ASP A 66 4.63 21.04 22.50
C ASP A 66 5.49 22.11 21.82
N LEU A 67 5.83 21.94 20.55
CA LEU A 67 6.50 22.97 19.75
C LEU A 67 5.61 24.23 19.60
N GLY A 68 4.31 24.04 19.35
CA GLY A 68 3.34 25.14 19.30
C GLY A 68 3.32 25.94 20.60
N ARG A 69 3.26 25.26 21.75
CA ARG A 69 3.35 25.92 23.07
C ARG A 69 4.65 26.69 23.26
N MET A 70 5.79 26.12 22.85
CA MET A 70 7.08 26.81 22.95
C MET A 70 7.12 28.07 22.09
N VAL A 71 6.53 28.03 20.89
CA VAL A 71 6.41 29.20 20.01
C VAL A 71 5.51 30.26 20.66
N ASP A 72 4.36 29.87 21.22
CA ASP A 72 3.46 30.79 21.92
C ASP A 72 4.14 31.43 23.14
N ASP A 73 4.90 30.66 23.93
CA ASP A 73 5.65 31.16 25.08
C ASP A 73 6.76 32.15 24.66
N LEU A 74 7.46 31.87 23.56
CA LEU A 74 8.47 32.77 22.99
C LEU A 74 7.83 34.05 22.46
N LEU A 75 6.71 33.97 21.75
CA LEU A 75 5.95 35.12 21.29
C LEU A 75 5.48 35.98 22.47
N ALA A 76 4.88 35.37 23.50
CA ALA A 76 4.47 36.09 24.71
C ALA A 76 5.65 36.77 25.43
N THR A 77 6.83 36.13 25.44
CA THR A 77 8.05 36.70 26.02
C THR A 77 8.56 37.88 25.19
N VAL A 78 8.56 37.76 23.85
CA VAL A 78 8.97 38.83 22.94
C VAL A 78 8.01 40.01 23.02
N GLU A 79 6.70 39.76 22.99
CA GLU A 79 5.66 40.78 23.14
C GLU A 79 5.77 41.49 24.49
N GLY A 80 5.90 40.75 25.59
CA GLY A 80 6.08 41.33 26.92
C GLY A 80 7.37 42.15 27.08
N ASN A 81 8.46 41.74 26.42
CA ASN A 81 9.71 42.51 26.39
C ASN A 81 9.59 43.74 25.49
N LEU A 82 8.89 43.63 24.35
CA LEU A 82 8.63 44.74 23.45
C LEU A 82 7.80 45.81 24.16
N ASP A 83 6.74 45.43 24.87
CA ASP A 83 5.89 46.35 25.64
C ASP A 83 6.69 47.07 26.74
N ARG A 84 7.50 46.34 27.51
CA ARG A 84 8.39 46.95 28.53
C ARG A 84 9.43 47.88 27.90
N SER A 85 10.06 47.44 26.81
CA SER A 85 11.05 48.26 26.11
C SER A 85 10.39 49.51 25.54
N ARG A 86 9.18 49.42 25.02
CA ARG A 86 8.41 50.55 24.50
C ARG A 86 8.09 51.53 25.63
N ASP A 87 7.64 51.04 26.78
CA ASP A 87 7.31 51.89 27.93
C ASP A 87 8.54 52.56 28.56
N ASP A 88 9.71 51.92 28.57
CA ASP A 88 10.92 52.48 29.19
C ASP A 88 11.80 53.28 28.23
N THR A 89 12.02 52.77 27.01
CA THR A 89 12.98 53.35 26.06
C THR A 89 12.39 54.48 25.24
N VAL A 90 11.10 54.43 24.88
CA VAL A 90 10.47 55.50 24.10
C VAL A 90 10.46 56.82 24.88
N PRO A 91 10.05 56.88 26.17
CA PRO A 91 10.13 58.13 26.93
C PRO A 91 11.56 58.60 27.14
N ARG A 92 12.52 57.69 27.35
CA ARG A 92 13.95 58.06 27.45
C ARG A 92 14.46 58.72 26.16
N ILE A 93 14.22 58.11 25.00
CA ILE A 93 14.62 58.66 23.71
C ILE A 93 13.90 59.99 23.45
N THR A 94 12.61 60.07 23.78
CA THR A 94 11.83 61.30 23.60
C THR A 94 12.37 62.44 24.48
N ASN A 95 12.70 62.15 25.74
CA ASN A 95 13.32 63.11 26.65
C ASN A 95 14.72 63.53 26.18
N LEU A 96 15.54 62.59 25.70
CA LEU A 96 16.89 62.86 25.20
C LEU A 96 16.85 63.67 23.91
N ALA A 97 15.90 63.39 23.00
CA ALA A 97 15.64 64.20 21.82
C ALA A 97 15.12 65.60 22.18
N GLN A 98 14.25 65.73 23.18
CA GLN A 98 13.85 67.04 23.71
C GLN A 98 15.02 67.78 24.35
N GLU A 99 15.89 67.09 25.07
CA GLU A 99 17.09 67.67 25.68
C GLU A 99 18.07 68.14 24.61
N LEU A 100 18.25 67.38 23.52
CA LEU A 100 19.04 67.76 22.34
C LEU A 100 18.43 68.91 21.53
N LEU A 101 17.10 69.01 21.48
CA LEU A 101 16.39 70.13 20.84
C LEU A 101 16.40 71.40 21.70
N ALA A 102 16.36 71.25 23.03
CA ALA A 102 16.38 72.35 23.99
C ALA A 102 17.80 72.84 24.30
N SER A 103 18.80 71.96 24.18
CA SER A 103 20.20 72.37 24.11
C SER A 103 20.42 73.02 22.74
N GLU A 104 20.34 74.36 22.72
CA GLU A 104 20.62 75.16 21.54
C GLU A 104 21.92 74.70 20.86
N PRO A 105 21.98 74.72 19.51
CA PRO A 105 23.18 74.34 18.77
C PRO A 105 24.32 75.29 19.10
N SER A 106 25.10 74.95 20.13
CA SER A 106 26.42 75.54 20.38
C SER A 106 27.28 75.23 19.17
N SER A 107 27.36 76.21 18.27
CA SER A 107 28.06 76.23 16.97
C SER A 107 29.10 75.11 16.80
N PHE A 108 28.70 74.00 16.18
CA PHE A 108 29.64 73.01 15.71
C PHE A 108 30.23 73.51 14.39
N ALA A 109 31.46 74.02 14.48
CA ALA A 109 32.30 74.32 13.34
C ALA A 109 32.51 73.03 12.53
N ALA A 110 32.27 73.14 11.22
CA ALA A 110 32.48 72.10 10.24
C ALA A 110 33.86 71.46 10.38
N THR A 111 33.88 70.18 10.75
CA THR A 111 35.05 69.31 10.59
C THR A 111 34.68 68.27 9.55
N GLU A 112 35.08 68.55 8.31
CA GLU A 112 35.18 67.58 7.24
C GLU A 112 36.07 66.44 7.72
N GLN A 113 35.56 65.21 7.83
CA GLN A 113 36.43 64.06 7.99
C GLN A 113 35.85 62.77 7.41
N SER A 114 36.55 62.33 6.38
CA SER A 114 36.81 60.94 5.97
C SER A 114 35.66 60.13 5.38
N ASP A 115 35.55 60.26 4.06
CA ASP A 115 35.90 59.17 3.13
C ASP A 115 36.43 57.91 3.84
N ASN A 116 35.58 56.88 3.95
CA ASN A 116 35.97 55.54 4.36
C ASN A 116 35.49 54.58 3.27
N GLN A 117 36.44 54.26 2.41
CA GLN A 117 36.41 53.32 1.32
C GLN A 117 36.15 51.92 1.89
N ILE A 118 34.90 51.43 1.77
CA ILE A 118 34.56 50.05 2.09
C ILE A 118 34.96 49.21 0.88
N ASP A 119 36.13 48.59 1.04
CA ASP A 119 36.71 47.54 0.21
C ASP A 119 35.74 46.37 0.09
N GLY A 120 35.16 46.23 -1.11
CA GLY A 120 34.30 45.12 -1.48
C GLY A 120 35.13 43.88 -1.74
N SER A 121 35.41 43.12 -0.68
CA SER A 121 35.90 41.76 -0.81
C SER A 121 34.78 40.89 -1.38
N GLN A 122 34.87 40.71 -2.68
CA GLN A 122 34.20 39.73 -3.50
C GLN A 122 34.48 38.31 -2.94
N GLU A 123 33.57 37.81 -2.10
CA GLU A 123 33.52 36.37 -1.80
C GLU A 123 32.92 35.67 -3.01
N GLU A 124 33.73 34.82 -3.62
CA GLU A 124 33.36 33.96 -4.72
C GLU A 124 32.30 32.95 -4.22
N ASP A 125 31.13 33.07 -4.85
CA ASP A 125 29.96 32.23 -4.72
C ASP A 125 30.25 30.85 -5.34
N ASP A 126 30.62 29.88 -4.50
CA ASP A 126 30.80 28.46 -4.85
C ASP A 126 29.44 27.75 -5.12
N GLY A 127 28.50 28.42 -5.77
CA GLY A 127 27.14 27.96 -6.04
C GLY A 127 26.99 26.91 -7.16
N SER A 128 28.08 26.40 -7.76
CA SER A 128 28.00 25.64 -9.01
C SER A 128 27.96 24.10 -8.88
N SER A 129 27.56 23.53 -7.73
CA SER A 129 27.52 22.06 -7.58
C SER A 129 26.14 21.42 -7.74
N PHE A 130 25.04 22.19 -7.71
CA PHE A 130 23.69 21.61 -7.76
C PHE A 130 23.07 21.61 -9.17
N ASP A 131 23.35 22.64 -9.99
CA ASP A 131 22.79 22.74 -11.34
C ASP A 131 23.39 21.70 -12.33
N ASP A 132 24.62 21.24 -12.10
CA ASP A 132 25.25 20.18 -12.92
C ASP A 132 24.58 18.81 -12.72
N ALA A 133 23.92 18.59 -11.58
CA ALA A 133 23.15 17.37 -11.32
C ALA A 133 21.74 17.40 -11.94
N MET A 134 21.13 18.59 -12.11
CA MET A 134 19.80 18.71 -12.74
C MET A 134 19.84 18.68 -14.27
N MET A 135 20.94 19.08 -14.91
CA MET A 135 21.12 18.93 -16.36
C MET A 135 21.24 17.46 -16.80
N ALA A 136 21.68 16.54 -15.93
CA ALA A 136 21.81 15.12 -16.26
C ALA A 136 20.48 14.36 -16.35
N ILE A 137 19.37 14.92 -15.84
CA ILE A 137 18.05 14.27 -15.84
C ILE A 137 17.20 14.72 -17.06
N ALA A 138 17.57 15.82 -17.74
CA ALA A 138 16.80 16.38 -18.85
C ALA A 138 17.12 15.79 -20.25
N HIS A 139 17.75 14.61 -20.31
CA HIS A 139 18.09 13.94 -21.58
C HIS A 139 17.53 12.52 -21.73
N ILE A 140 16.43 12.23 -21.03
CA ILE A 140 15.62 11.03 -21.25
C ILE A 140 14.27 11.50 -21.78
N ASP A 141 14.22 11.86 -23.05
CA ASP A 141 13.02 11.81 -23.90
C ASP A 141 13.41 12.21 -25.34
N ASP A 142 13.68 11.21 -26.18
CA ASP A 142 13.48 11.30 -27.63
C ASP A 142 13.47 9.87 -28.19
N ASP A 143 12.26 9.32 -28.38
CA ASP A 143 11.86 8.29 -29.37
C ASP A 143 10.72 7.39 -28.85
N VAL A 144 9.59 8.00 -28.47
CA VAL A 144 8.29 7.30 -28.50
C VAL A 144 7.31 8.16 -29.26
N GLU A 145 7.16 7.85 -30.55
CA GLU A 145 6.11 8.44 -31.39
C GLU A 145 4.72 8.09 -30.83
N PRO A 146 3.81 9.06 -30.66
CA PRO A 146 2.43 8.78 -30.32
C PRO A 146 1.64 8.47 -31.58
N GLU A 147 1.43 7.19 -31.88
CA GLU A 147 0.31 6.82 -32.74
C GLU A 147 -1.00 7.06 -31.97
N SER A 148 -1.65 8.15 -32.36
CA SER A 148 -3.07 8.39 -32.14
C SER A 148 -3.89 7.32 -32.84
N ASP A 149 -4.78 6.66 -32.10
CA ASP A 149 -6.17 6.37 -32.53
C ASP A 149 -6.81 5.37 -31.55
N ALA A 150 -7.73 5.85 -30.70
CA ALA A 150 -8.98 5.18 -30.34
C ALA A 150 -9.63 5.80 -29.09
N ASP A 151 -10.75 6.47 -29.32
CA ASP A 151 -11.95 6.47 -28.48
C ASP A 151 -11.83 6.90 -27.01
N GLN A 152 -12.01 8.20 -26.88
CA GLN A 152 -12.60 8.94 -25.77
C GLN A 152 -13.94 8.31 -25.32
N ALA A 153 -13.92 7.18 -24.60
CA ALA A 153 -15.06 6.69 -23.84
C ALA A 153 -15.00 7.25 -22.40
N GLY A 154 -16.05 7.97 -22.03
CA GLY A 154 -16.11 8.82 -20.84
C GLY A 154 -15.76 8.10 -19.53
N ASN A 155 -14.75 8.65 -18.87
CA ASN A 155 -14.41 8.40 -17.48
C ASN A 155 -15.52 9.00 -16.58
N SER A 156 -16.69 8.36 -16.56
CA SER A 156 -17.79 8.75 -15.68
C SER A 156 -17.50 8.23 -14.28
N VAL A 157 -17.12 9.14 -13.40
CA VAL A 157 -17.05 8.89 -11.95
C VAL A 157 -18.39 8.29 -11.51
N PRO A 158 -18.41 7.10 -10.88
CA PRO A 158 -19.66 6.49 -10.45
C PRO A 158 -20.35 7.40 -9.43
N ASP A 159 -21.64 7.66 -9.68
CA ASP A 159 -22.50 8.53 -8.89
C ASP A 159 -22.52 8.05 -7.42
N PRO A 160 -22.19 8.91 -6.42
CA PRO A 160 -22.11 8.52 -5.01
C PRO A 160 -23.40 7.94 -4.44
N ASP A 161 -24.55 8.18 -5.09
CA ASP A 161 -25.82 7.60 -4.68
C ASP A 161 -25.94 6.10 -5.00
N VAL A 162 -25.24 5.61 -6.03
CA VAL A 162 -25.16 4.17 -6.34
C VAL A 162 -24.33 3.44 -5.29
N VAL A 163 -23.23 4.05 -4.84
CA VAL A 163 -22.37 3.49 -3.79
C VAL A 163 -23.12 3.42 -2.45
N ARG A 164 -23.95 4.42 -2.13
CA ARG A 164 -24.81 4.39 -0.94
C ARG A 164 -25.90 3.32 -1.01
N SER A 165 -26.53 3.14 -2.17
CA SER A 165 -27.57 2.12 -2.34
C SER A 165 -27.04 0.69 -2.17
N VAL A 166 -25.78 0.41 -2.54
CA VAL A 166 -25.16 -0.92 -2.35
C VAL A 166 -24.81 -1.17 -0.89
N LEU A 167 -24.36 -0.15 -0.16
CA LEU A 167 -24.07 -0.25 1.28
C LEU A 167 -25.34 -0.47 2.12
N ASP A 168 -26.46 0.18 1.76
CA ASP A 168 -27.75 -0.03 2.45
C ASP A 168 -28.32 -1.44 2.19
N LEU A 169 -28.08 -2.01 1.01
CA LEU A 169 -28.51 -3.37 0.68
C LEU A 169 -27.77 -4.44 1.50
N ILE A 170 -26.51 -4.18 1.85
CA ILE A 170 -25.71 -5.07 2.70
C ILE A 170 -26.09 -4.89 4.18
N ALA A 171 -26.42 -3.67 4.60
CA ALA A 171 -26.84 -3.39 5.98
C ALA A 171 -28.25 -3.90 6.30
N SER A 172 -29.16 -3.97 5.32
CA SER A 172 -30.55 -4.41 5.50
C SER A 172 -30.74 -5.94 5.52
N GLY A 173 -29.68 -6.73 5.34
CA GLY A 173 -29.80 -8.19 5.19
C GLY A 173 -29.89 -9.03 6.47
N ASN A 174 -29.87 -8.43 7.67
CA ASN A 174 -29.61 -9.16 8.92
C ASN A 174 -30.63 -8.98 10.06
N HIS A 175 -31.88 -8.62 9.78
CA HIS A 175 -32.93 -8.56 10.81
C HIS A 175 -34.29 -8.95 10.23
N ASP A 176 -34.65 -10.24 10.32
CA ASP A 176 -36.04 -10.73 10.44
C ASP A 176 -36.07 -12.26 10.50
N ASP A 177 -35.54 -12.85 11.60
CA ASP A 177 -35.88 -14.24 11.92
C ASP A 177 -35.79 -14.48 13.44
N ALA A 178 -36.74 -13.86 14.14
CA ALA A 178 -37.09 -14.28 15.49
C ALA A 178 -38.61 -14.16 15.69
N ALA A 179 -39.24 -15.33 15.79
CA ALA A 179 -40.58 -15.62 16.32
C ALA A 179 -41.77 -15.57 15.34
N ALA A 180 -42.15 -16.74 14.81
CA ALA A 180 -43.46 -17.39 15.00
C ALA A 180 -43.44 -18.72 14.21
N ASP A 181 -43.49 -19.87 14.86
CA ASP A 181 -44.72 -20.57 15.28
C ASP A 181 -45.26 -21.52 14.18
N ASP A 182 -45.17 -22.80 14.52
CA ASP A 182 -46.04 -23.92 14.14
C ASP A 182 -46.68 -23.96 12.73
N HIS A 183 -46.07 -24.74 11.82
CA HIS A 183 -46.85 -25.66 10.99
C HIS A 183 -46.01 -26.80 10.42
N LEU A 184 -46.32 -28.02 10.86
CA LEU A 184 -45.92 -29.27 10.22
C LEU A 184 -46.56 -29.36 8.83
N GLU A 185 -45.74 -29.31 7.77
CA GLU A 185 -46.08 -29.95 6.50
C GLU A 185 -44.80 -30.41 5.79
N SER A 186 -44.64 -31.72 5.69
CA SER A 186 -43.50 -32.37 5.04
C SER A 186 -43.66 -32.30 3.52
N PRO A 187 -42.69 -31.75 2.75
CA PRO A 187 -42.65 -31.99 1.32
C PRO A 187 -41.85 -33.26 1.04
N ALA A 188 -42.43 -34.10 0.19
CA ALA A 188 -41.92 -35.38 -0.26
C ALA A 188 -40.57 -35.26 -0.99
N GLU A 189 -39.78 -36.32 -0.84
CA GLU A 189 -38.53 -36.58 -1.55
C GLU A 189 -38.74 -36.54 -3.07
N THR A 190 -38.12 -35.56 -3.73
CA THR A 190 -37.82 -35.60 -5.16
C THR A 190 -36.32 -35.56 -5.36
N THR A 191 -35.69 -36.73 -5.31
CA THR A 191 -34.30 -36.94 -5.72
C THR A 191 -34.23 -37.08 -7.24
N GLY A 192 -33.91 -35.99 -7.93
CA GLY A 192 -33.44 -36.00 -9.32
C GLY A 192 -31.91 -36.01 -9.37
N PRO A 193 -31.27 -36.71 -10.33
CA PRO A 193 -29.81 -36.72 -10.45
C PRO A 193 -29.35 -35.39 -11.04
N VAL A 194 -28.83 -34.50 -10.20
CA VAL A 194 -28.19 -33.26 -10.67
C VAL A 194 -26.77 -33.59 -11.14
N GLU A 195 -26.49 -33.25 -12.39
CA GLU A 195 -25.27 -33.55 -13.13
C GLU A 195 -24.01 -33.02 -12.40
N ALA A 196 -23.27 -33.95 -11.78
CA ALA A 196 -22.05 -33.67 -11.02
C ALA A 196 -20.81 -33.39 -11.88
N GLU A 197 -20.93 -33.28 -13.21
CA GLU A 197 -19.76 -33.21 -14.10
C GLU A 197 -19.21 -31.78 -14.26
N SER A 198 -20.03 -30.74 -14.13
CA SER A 198 -19.61 -29.35 -14.40
C SER A 198 -18.82 -28.69 -13.25
N LEU A 199 -19.13 -29.01 -12.00
CA LEU A 199 -18.38 -28.51 -10.83
C LEU A 199 -16.94 -29.05 -10.76
N SER A 200 -16.67 -30.20 -11.40
CA SER A 200 -15.34 -30.84 -11.37
C SER A 200 -14.31 -30.18 -12.29
N ALA A 201 -14.76 -29.34 -13.24
CA ALA A 201 -13.87 -28.63 -14.17
C ALA A 201 -13.31 -27.36 -13.54
N GLY A 202 -14.15 -26.55 -12.88
CA GLY A 202 -13.71 -25.32 -12.20
C GLY A 202 -12.77 -25.60 -11.01
N ILE A 203 -13.01 -26.67 -10.26
CA ILE A 203 -12.13 -27.06 -9.14
C ILE A 203 -10.75 -27.51 -9.66
N ARG A 204 -10.69 -28.21 -10.80
CA ARG A 204 -9.41 -28.63 -11.40
C ARG A 204 -8.58 -27.45 -11.93
N ASP A 205 -9.25 -26.41 -12.41
CA ASP A 205 -8.59 -25.20 -12.90
C ASP A 205 -8.00 -24.36 -11.75
N ILE A 206 -8.73 -24.24 -10.64
CA ILE A 206 -8.24 -23.59 -9.41
C ILE A 206 -7.00 -24.32 -8.84
N ILE A 207 -7.03 -25.66 -8.79
CA ILE A 207 -5.89 -26.46 -8.31
C ILE A 207 -4.67 -26.27 -9.24
N SER A 208 -4.89 -26.26 -10.56
CA SER A 208 -3.82 -26.04 -11.54
C SER A 208 -3.21 -24.64 -11.44
N ARG A 209 -4.01 -23.62 -11.11
CA ARG A 209 -3.53 -22.24 -10.89
C ARG A 209 -2.69 -22.11 -9.62
N VAL A 210 -3.07 -22.81 -8.54
CA VAL A 210 -2.31 -22.83 -7.28
C VAL A 210 -0.98 -23.57 -7.43
N GLU A 211 -0.94 -24.72 -8.12
CA GLU A 211 0.32 -25.43 -8.39
C GLU A 211 1.28 -24.58 -9.25
N LYS A 212 0.75 -23.82 -10.22
CA LYS A 212 1.54 -22.94 -11.07
C LYS A 212 2.14 -21.75 -10.30
N MET A 213 1.45 -21.25 -9.28
CA MET A 213 1.98 -20.21 -8.38
C MET A 213 3.01 -20.76 -7.39
N GLY A 214 2.81 -21.99 -6.89
CA GLY A 214 3.78 -22.65 -6.00
C GLY A 214 5.11 -23.01 -6.68
N SER A 215 5.09 -23.30 -7.98
CA SER A 215 6.29 -23.70 -8.73
C SER A 215 7.22 -22.55 -9.11
N ALA A 216 6.83 -21.29 -8.90
CA ALA A 216 7.65 -20.10 -9.18
C ALA A 216 8.56 -19.69 -8.00
N VAL A 217 8.41 -20.31 -6.83
CA VAL A 217 9.29 -20.07 -5.67
C VAL A 217 10.44 -21.09 -5.71
N HIS A 218 11.41 -20.85 -6.59
CA HIS A 218 12.69 -21.54 -6.55
C HIS A 218 13.47 -21.02 -5.33
N MET A 219 13.36 -21.72 -4.19
CA MET A 219 14.20 -21.49 -3.03
C MET A 219 15.66 -21.82 -3.41
N PRO A 220 16.60 -20.85 -3.43
CA PRO A 220 18.00 -21.16 -3.61
C PRO A 220 18.47 -22.04 -2.44
N ALA A 221 19.28 -23.05 -2.76
CA ALA A 221 19.82 -23.99 -1.80
C ALA A 221 20.52 -23.27 -0.62
N PRO A 222 20.36 -23.76 0.62
CA PRO A 222 21.01 -23.16 1.78
C PRO A 222 22.53 -23.16 1.59
N PRO A 223 23.22 -22.04 1.83
CA PRO A 223 24.67 -21.97 1.68
C PRO A 223 25.36 -22.93 2.66
N PRO A 224 26.47 -23.57 2.25
CA PRO A 224 27.24 -24.44 3.13
C PRO A 224 27.80 -23.65 4.32
N ALA A 225 27.82 -24.31 5.49
CA ALA A 225 28.26 -23.73 6.75
C ALA A 225 29.63 -23.04 6.63
N PRO A 226 29.79 -21.81 7.15
CA PRO A 226 31.04 -21.08 7.06
C PRO A 226 32.12 -21.78 7.88
N ALA A 227 33.21 -22.15 7.20
CA ALA A 227 34.44 -22.58 7.83
C ALA A 227 35.00 -21.43 8.68
N ALA A 228 35.46 -21.77 9.88
CA ALA A 228 36.01 -20.82 10.86
C ALA A 228 37.17 -20.02 10.26
N GLU A 229 36.96 -18.73 10.03
CA GLU A 229 38.01 -17.76 9.74
C GLU A 229 38.50 -17.05 11.02
N PRO A 230 39.79 -16.66 11.06
CA PRO A 230 40.46 -16.23 12.27
C PRO A 230 40.09 -14.80 12.68
N ALA A 231 40.09 -14.59 13.99
CA ALA A 231 39.80 -13.35 14.69
C ALA A 231 40.35 -12.09 13.99
N ARG A 232 39.47 -11.31 13.38
CA ARG A 232 39.72 -9.93 12.97
C ARG A 232 39.35 -8.99 14.12
N SER A 233 40.23 -8.03 14.35
CA SER A 233 40.19 -7.02 15.41
C SER A 233 38.85 -6.29 15.46
N GLU A 234 38.23 -6.31 16.63
CA GLU A 234 36.98 -5.61 16.97
C GLU A 234 37.23 -4.10 17.05
N ASP A 235 37.14 -3.42 15.91
CA ASP A 235 36.91 -1.98 15.89
C ASP A 235 35.41 -1.72 15.67
N PRO A 236 34.66 -1.22 16.68
CA PRO A 236 33.21 -1.06 16.59
C PRO A 236 32.78 -0.05 15.51
N ASN A 237 33.67 0.86 15.09
CA ASN A 237 33.37 1.84 14.05
C ASN A 237 33.52 1.28 12.63
N ALA A 238 34.30 0.20 12.43
CA ALA A 238 34.40 -0.44 11.11
C ALA A 238 33.12 -1.22 10.76
N ARG A 239 32.37 -1.68 11.78
CA ARG A 239 31.13 -2.44 11.61
C ARG A 239 29.94 -1.58 11.15
N SER A 240 29.89 -0.30 11.53
CA SER A 240 28.81 0.60 11.11
C SER A 240 28.89 0.94 9.63
N ASP A 241 30.11 1.06 9.08
CA ASP A 241 30.31 1.43 7.68
C ASP A 241 29.99 0.27 6.73
N GLU A 242 30.35 -0.97 7.08
CA GLU A 242 29.96 -2.16 6.30
C GLU A 242 28.42 -2.33 6.26
N PHE A 243 27.75 -2.13 7.40
CA PHE A 243 26.29 -2.22 7.47
C PHE A 243 25.60 -1.16 6.61
N LEU A 244 26.08 0.10 6.64
CA LEU A 244 25.52 1.16 5.81
C LEU A 244 25.76 0.91 4.32
N THR A 245 26.92 0.35 3.96
CA THR A 245 27.24 0.02 2.57
C THR A 245 26.38 -1.15 2.06
N GLU A 246 26.12 -2.16 2.89
CA GLU A 246 25.22 -3.27 2.59
C GLU A 246 23.76 -2.83 2.49
N LEU A 247 23.32 -1.93 3.38
CA LEU A 247 21.97 -1.35 3.35
C LEU A 247 21.75 -0.50 2.09
N LEU A 248 22.72 0.34 1.72
CA LEU A 248 22.68 1.15 0.49
C LEU A 248 22.74 0.29 -0.77
N GLY A 249 23.55 -0.77 -0.78
CA GLY A 249 23.59 -1.74 -1.88
C GLY A 249 22.26 -2.48 -2.05
N SER A 250 21.63 -2.88 -0.94
CA SER A 250 20.33 -3.55 -0.94
C SER A 250 19.20 -2.62 -1.39
N LEU A 251 19.24 -1.34 -0.99
CA LEU A 251 18.25 -0.34 -1.41
C LEU A 251 18.35 -0.03 -2.91
N LYS A 252 19.58 0.05 -3.44
CA LYS A 252 19.82 0.28 -4.87
C LYS A 252 19.34 -0.88 -5.75
N ASN A 253 19.46 -2.11 -5.26
CA ASN A 253 18.99 -3.30 -5.99
C ASN A 253 17.47 -3.53 -5.88
N ALA A 254 16.80 -2.92 -4.91
CA ALA A 254 15.35 -3.02 -4.76
C ALA A 254 14.58 -2.15 -5.77
N ASP A 255 15.19 -1.06 -6.24
CA ASP A 255 14.60 -0.15 -7.23
C ASP A 255 14.63 -0.74 -8.66
N GLU A 256 15.67 -1.51 -8.99
CA GLU A 256 15.85 -2.10 -10.33
C GLU A 256 15.03 -3.39 -10.59
N ASN A 257 14.41 -3.99 -9.57
CA ASN A 257 13.67 -5.27 -9.72
C ASN A 257 12.15 -5.14 -9.62
N THR A 258 11.61 -3.92 -9.65
CA THR A 258 10.17 -3.72 -9.78
C THR A 258 9.79 -3.96 -11.25
N PRO A 259 8.98 -4.98 -11.59
CA PRO A 259 8.56 -5.18 -12.98
C PRO A 259 7.89 -3.90 -13.50
N PRO A 260 8.15 -3.49 -14.74
CA PRO A 260 7.65 -2.23 -15.26
C PRO A 260 6.13 -2.19 -15.16
N VAL A 261 5.61 -1.11 -14.59
CA VAL A 261 4.18 -0.85 -14.29
C VAL A 261 3.28 -1.00 -15.53
N THR A 262 3.84 -1.01 -16.74
CA THR A 262 3.13 -1.26 -18.00
C THR A 262 2.68 -2.72 -18.13
N GLN A 263 3.45 -3.70 -17.67
CA GLN A 263 3.09 -5.12 -17.81
C GLN A 263 1.89 -5.53 -16.95
N THR A 264 1.69 -4.88 -15.80
CA THR A 264 0.53 -5.16 -14.94
C THR A 264 -0.75 -4.55 -15.51
N LYS A 265 -0.65 -3.44 -16.26
CA LYS A 265 -1.79 -2.80 -16.90
C LYS A 265 -2.31 -3.63 -18.09
N ASP A 266 -1.41 -4.11 -18.95
CA ASP A 266 -1.78 -4.99 -20.07
C ASP A 266 -2.39 -6.31 -19.58
N ALA A 267 -1.88 -6.86 -18.47
CA ALA A 267 -2.46 -8.04 -17.85
C ALA A 267 -3.87 -7.77 -17.29
N LEU A 268 -4.09 -6.60 -16.69
CA LEU A 268 -5.40 -6.21 -16.17
C LEU A 268 -6.42 -6.00 -17.30
N ASP A 269 -6.00 -5.35 -18.38
CA ASP A 269 -6.85 -5.11 -19.56
C ASP A 269 -7.20 -6.43 -20.27
N GLN A 270 -6.27 -7.40 -20.26
CA GLN A 270 -6.53 -8.75 -20.74
C GLN A 270 -7.55 -9.50 -19.86
N GLU A 271 -7.41 -9.44 -18.53
CA GLU A 271 -8.37 -10.05 -17.61
C GLU A 271 -9.77 -9.41 -17.71
N LEU A 272 -9.85 -8.09 -17.87
CA LEU A 272 -11.12 -7.39 -18.06
C LEU A 272 -11.82 -7.80 -19.36
N ARG A 273 -11.06 -8.01 -20.45
CA ARG A 273 -11.61 -8.49 -21.73
C ARG A 273 -12.16 -9.92 -21.60
N GLU A 274 -11.45 -10.79 -20.89
CA GLU A 274 -11.91 -12.17 -20.63
C GLU A 274 -13.19 -12.21 -19.78
N ILE A 275 -13.32 -11.32 -18.79
CA ILE A 275 -14.53 -11.19 -17.98
C ILE A 275 -15.74 -10.76 -18.82
N GLU A 276 -15.57 -9.82 -19.75
CA GLU A 276 -16.65 -9.36 -20.64
C GLU A 276 -17.10 -10.49 -21.60
N ASP A 277 -16.16 -11.28 -22.12
CA ASP A 277 -16.48 -12.45 -22.96
C ASP A 277 -17.28 -13.49 -22.18
N LEU A 278 -16.85 -13.85 -20.97
CA LEU A 278 -17.58 -14.77 -20.09
C LEU A 278 -18.99 -14.27 -19.76
N ARG A 279 -19.14 -12.95 -19.55
CA ARG A 279 -20.43 -12.32 -19.30
C ARG A 279 -21.36 -12.44 -20.52
N ASN A 280 -20.84 -12.23 -21.72
CA ASN A 280 -21.59 -12.37 -22.97
C ASN A 280 -22.04 -13.82 -23.19
N GLU A 281 -21.17 -14.80 -22.92
CA GLU A 281 -21.52 -16.22 -22.98
C GLU A 281 -22.62 -16.60 -21.99
N LEU A 282 -22.51 -16.15 -20.73
CA LEU A 282 -23.52 -16.36 -19.69
C LEU A 282 -24.87 -15.72 -20.05
N SER A 283 -24.85 -14.53 -20.66
CA SER A 283 -26.06 -13.87 -21.15
C SER A 283 -26.71 -14.68 -22.29
N GLY A 284 -25.89 -15.22 -23.21
CA GLY A 284 -26.34 -16.11 -24.27
C GLY A 284 -26.96 -17.41 -23.75
N LEU A 285 -26.34 -18.04 -22.75
CA LEU A 285 -26.86 -19.23 -22.07
C LEU A 285 -28.20 -18.94 -21.37
N ARG A 286 -28.31 -17.81 -20.66
CA ARG A 286 -29.58 -17.38 -20.05
C ARG A 286 -30.68 -17.17 -21.07
N SER A 287 -30.37 -16.55 -22.22
CA SER A 287 -31.34 -16.36 -23.30
C SER A 287 -31.82 -17.70 -23.87
N ARG A 288 -30.92 -18.68 -24.04
CA ARG A 288 -31.28 -20.03 -24.50
C ARG A 288 -32.12 -20.80 -23.48
N ILE A 289 -31.83 -20.69 -22.19
CA ILE A 289 -32.65 -21.31 -21.14
C ILE A 289 -34.03 -20.64 -21.08
N SER A 290 -34.08 -19.31 -21.16
CA SER A 290 -35.33 -18.54 -21.13
C SER A 290 -36.22 -18.77 -22.36
N THR A 291 -35.65 -19.05 -23.53
CA THR A 291 -36.39 -19.30 -24.78
C THR A 291 -36.66 -20.79 -25.02
N GLY A 292 -35.76 -21.67 -24.58
CA GLY A 292 -35.89 -23.13 -24.68
C GLY A 292 -36.82 -23.76 -23.65
N GLY A 293 -37.13 -23.07 -22.56
CA GLY A 293 -38.04 -23.54 -21.50
C GLY A 293 -39.54 -23.46 -21.83
N SER A 294 -39.95 -22.92 -22.98
CA SER A 294 -41.36 -22.74 -23.35
C SER A 294 -41.87 -23.76 -24.38
N ALA A 295 -41.09 -24.79 -24.70
CA ALA A 295 -41.47 -25.85 -25.63
C ALA A 295 -41.34 -27.24 -24.97
N ASN A 296 -42.12 -27.47 -23.91
CA ASN A 296 -42.56 -28.79 -23.46
C ASN A 296 -43.77 -28.65 -22.54
#